data_AF-J9YYR5-F1
#
_entry.id   AF-J9YYR5-F1
#
_cell.length_a   1.000
_cell.length_b   1.000
_cell.length_c   1.000
_cell.angle_alpha   90.00
_cell.angle_beta   90.00
_cell.angle_gamma   90.00
#
_symmetry.space_group_name_H-M   'P 1'
#
loop_
_entity.id
_entity.type
_entity.pdbx_description
1 polymer ?
#
loop_
_entity_poly.entity_id
_entity_poly.type
_entity_poly.pdbx_seq_one_letter_code
_entity_poly.pdbx_strand_id
1 'polypeptide(L)'
;MKLVLLFIIFLTSFSANGYHDNDSSFDEDEIICIATYELAEDFFLQMKDPSTSEEMKKRKQSLLDKYDEGHFPQEDIDFYILEIHYAWSANFDFLPPILENCRENIS
;
A
#
# COMPACT_ATOMS: atom_id res chain seq x y z
N MET A 1 0.48 -7.13 35.49
CA MET A 1 1.29 -7.23 34.26
C MET A 1 1.09 -8.60 33.66
N LYS A 2 0.83 -8.63 32.35
CA LYS A 2 0.58 -9.80 31.48
C LYS A 2 -0.86 -10.37 31.56
N LEU A 3 -1.49 -10.47 30.38
CA LEU A 3 -2.74 -11.17 30.06
C LEU A 3 -4.11 -10.44 30.09
N VAL A 4 -4.23 -9.16 29.73
CA VAL A 4 -5.57 -8.56 29.42
C VAL A 4 -5.59 -7.71 28.14
N LEU A 5 -4.60 -7.85 27.25
CA LEU A 5 -4.41 -6.93 26.11
C LEU A 5 -4.44 -7.62 24.74
N LEU A 6 -5.23 -8.68 24.59
CA LEU A 6 -5.31 -9.46 23.34
C LEU A 6 -6.73 -9.78 22.85
N PHE A 7 -7.76 -9.08 23.33
CA PHE A 7 -9.17 -9.38 22.99
C PHE A 7 -10.01 -8.19 22.52
N ILE A 8 -9.40 -7.11 22.01
CA ILE A 8 -10.13 -5.95 21.44
C ILE A 8 -9.76 -5.72 19.96
N ILE A 9 -9.35 -6.78 19.23
CA ILE A 9 -9.17 -6.73 17.77
C ILE A 9 -9.96 -7.87 17.12
N PHE A 10 -11.18 -8.12 17.60
CA PHE A 10 -12.04 -9.19 17.06
C PHE A 10 -13.48 -8.77 16.78
N LEU A 11 -13.85 -7.49 16.90
CA LEU A 11 -15.25 -7.05 16.78
C LEU A 11 -15.47 -5.69 16.09
N THR A 12 -14.69 -5.37 15.07
CA THR A 12 -15.16 -4.42 14.05
C THR A 12 -15.22 -5.13 12.70
N SER A 13 -16.22 -6.01 12.59
CA SER A 13 -16.79 -6.44 11.32
C SER A 13 -17.40 -5.20 10.63
N PHE A 14 -16.57 -4.37 10.00
CA PHE A 14 -17.08 -3.50 8.95
C PHE A 14 -17.28 -4.38 7.73
N SER A 15 -18.54 -4.78 7.53
CA SER A 15 -19.02 -5.32 6.28
C SER A 15 -18.89 -4.25 5.19
N ALA A 16 -17.74 -4.19 4.53
CA ALA A 16 -17.62 -3.64 3.20
C ALA A 16 -18.16 -4.70 2.23
N ASN A 17 -19.44 -4.60 1.90
CA ASN A 17 -20.02 -5.32 0.77
C ASN A 17 -19.51 -4.65 -0.51
N GLY A 18 -18.31 -5.02 -0.93
CA GLY A 18 -17.74 -4.74 -2.26
C GLY A 18 -17.51 -6.07 -2.95
N TYR A 19 -18.60 -6.74 -3.34
CA TYR A 19 -18.50 -7.96 -4.13
C TYR A 19 -18.20 -7.55 -5.58
N HIS A 20 -16.92 -7.42 -5.91
CA HIS A 20 -16.47 -7.31 -7.29
C HIS A 20 -16.27 -8.73 -7.86
N ASP A 21 -17.35 -9.28 -8.44
CA ASP A 21 -17.24 -10.36 -9.43
C ASP A 21 -16.63 -9.75 -10.70
N ASN A 22 -15.32 -9.66 -10.76
CA ASN A 22 -14.58 -9.58 -12.01
C ASN A 22 -13.46 -10.61 -11.94
N ASP A 23 -13.48 -11.51 -12.92
CA ASP A 23 -12.53 -12.60 -13.16
C ASP A 23 -11.17 -12.06 -13.67
N SER A 24 -10.73 -10.95 -13.08
CA SER A 24 -9.40 -10.37 -13.18
C SER A 24 -8.84 -10.41 -11.77
N SER A 25 -8.22 -11.52 -11.40
CA SER A 25 -7.54 -11.65 -10.11
C SER A 25 -6.37 -10.68 -10.07
N PHE A 26 -6.60 -9.46 -9.59
CA PHE A 26 -5.53 -8.51 -9.32
C PHE A 26 -4.76 -9.00 -8.09
N ASP A 27 -3.44 -8.89 -8.14
CA ASP A 27 -2.61 -9.20 -6.98
C ASP A 27 -2.74 -8.05 -5.97
N GLU A 28 -3.45 -8.30 -4.88
CA GLU A 28 -3.66 -7.34 -3.78
C GLU A 28 -2.32 -6.82 -3.24
N ASP A 29 -1.29 -7.68 -3.18
CA ASP A 29 0.05 -7.28 -2.71
C ASP A 29 0.69 -6.27 -3.69
N GLU A 30 0.45 -6.40 -4.99
CA GLU A 30 0.95 -5.43 -5.98
C GLU A 30 0.22 -4.08 -5.87
N ILE A 31 -1.08 -4.08 -5.61
CA ILE A 31 -1.85 -2.84 -5.37
C ILE A 31 -1.33 -2.13 -4.11
N ILE A 32 -1.12 -2.88 -3.02
CA ILE A 32 -0.53 -2.35 -1.79
C ILE A 32 0.85 -1.74 -2.07
N CYS A 33 1.66 -2.39 -2.90
CA CYS A 33 2.98 -1.87 -3.26
C CYS A 33 2.93 -0.64 -4.15
N ILE A 34 2.01 -0.56 -5.11
CA ILE A 34 1.78 0.64 -5.92
C ILE A 34 1.42 1.83 -5.01
N ALA A 35 0.45 1.64 -4.10
CA ALA A 35 0.04 2.64 -3.12
C ALA A 35 1.19 3.05 -2.18
N THR A 36 1.97 2.07 -1.71
CA THR A 36 3.14 2.31 -0.84
C THR A 36 4.20 3.15 -1.56
N TYR A 37 4.52 2.83 -2.81
CA TYR A 37 5.49 3.59 -3.60
C TYR A 37 5.00 5.01 -3.89
N GLU A 38 3.71 5.21 -4.11
CA GLU A 38 3.13 6.56 -4.29
C GLU A 38 3.32 7.44 -3.04
N LEU A 39 2.96 6.91 -1.86
CA LEU A 39 3.18 7.63 -0.60
C LEU A 39 4.67 7.90 -0.33
N ALA A 40 5.52 6.92 -0.60
CA ALA A 40 6.96 7.07 -0.40
C ALA A 40 7.59 8.08 -1.38
N GLU A 41 7.16 8.08 -2.65
CA GLU A 41 7.58 9.05 -3.67
C GLU A 41 7.38 10.49 -3.17
N ASP A 42 6.16 10.80 -2.72
CA ASP A 42 5.79 12.12 -2.21
C ASP A 42 6.56 12.48 -0.92
N PHE A 43 6.70 11.52 0.00
CA PHE A 43 7.44 11.72 1.23
C PHE A 43 8.91 12.08 0.98
N PHE A 44 9.62 11.31 0.16
CA PHE A 44 11.04 11.56 -0.11
C PHE A 44 11.23 12.87 -0.88
N LEU A 45 10.31 13.24 -1.75
CA LEU A 45 10.32 14.55 -2.41
C LEU A 45 10.20 15.70 -1.40
N GLN A 46 9.30 15.58 -0.43
CA GLN A 46 9.13 16.57 0.65
C GLN A 46 10.37 16.66 1.55
N MET A 47 11.02 15.52 1.81
CA MET A 47 12.26 15.43 2.59
C MET A 47 13.51 15.92 1.85
N LYS A 48 13.35 16.45 0.62
CA LYS A 48 14.46 16.89 -0.25
C LYS A 48 15.42 15.76 -0.64
N ASP A 49 14.89 14.54 -0.74
CA ASP A 49 15.56 13.39 -1.34
C ASP A 49 14.93 13.02 -2.69
N PRO A 50 15.21 13.78 -3.75
CA PRO A 50 14.68 13.50 -5.08
C PRO A 50 15.22 12.18 -5.66
N SER A 51 16.36 11.69 -5.18
CA SER A 51 16.96 10.46 -5.70
C SER A 51 16.16 9.23 -5.30
N THR A 52 15.76 9.14 -4.03
CA THR A 52 14.90 8.06 -3.54
C THR A 52 13.47 8.23 -4.04
N SER A 53 12.96 9.46 -4.14
CA SER A 53 11.63 9.72 -4.75
C SER A 53 11.54 9.16 -6.18
N GLU A 54 12.55 9.44 -7.02
CA GLU A 54 12.62 8.89 -8.38
C GLU A 54 12.81 7.37 -8.41
N GLU A 55 13.45 6.77 -7.40
CA GLU A 55 13.47 5.31 -7.26
C GLU A 55 12.06 4.76 -7.00
N MET A 56 11.29 5.36 -6.10
CA MET A 56 9.93 4.92 -5.78
C MET A 56 9.04 5.01 -7.02
N LYS A 57 9.12 6.12 -7.75
CA LYS A 57 8.42 6.31 -9.01
C LYS A 57 8.74 5.22 -10.04
N LYS A 58 10.03 4.88 -10.21
CA LYS A 58 10.44 3.82 -11.14
C LYS A 58 9.91 2.45 -10.73
N ARG A 59 9.91 2.14 -9.43
CA ARG A 59 9.36 0.88 -8.91
C ARG A 59 7.85 0.80 -9.12
N LYS A 60 7.12 1.87 -8.82
CA LYS A 60 5.69 1.99 -9.12
C LYS A 60 5.41 1.73 -10.59
N GLN A 61 6.14 2.41 -11.48
CA GLN A 61 5.97 2.23 -12.93
C GLN A 61 6.32 0.80 -13.38
N SER A 62 7.36 0.19 -12.80
CA SER A 62 7.74 -1.20 -13.11
C SER A 62 6.64 -2.21 -12.78
N LEU A 63 5.84 -1.97 -11.72
CA LEU A 63 4.69 -2.82 -11.41
C LEU A 63 3.53 -2.58 -12.40
N LEU A 64 3.25 -1.32 -12.73
CA LEU A 64 2.20 -0.96 -13.68
C LEU A 64 2.49 -1.50 -15.09
N ASP A 65 3.74 -1.44 -15.54
CA ASP A 65 4.18 -1.85 -16.88
C ASP A 65 4.10 -3.37 -17.13
N LYS A 66 3.85 -4.19 -16.09
CA LYS A 66 3.63 -5.64 -16.24
C LYS A 66 2.31 -5.98 -16.92
N TYR A 67 1.35 -5.05 -16.89
CA TYR A 67 -0.02 -5.29 -17.27
C TYR A 67 -0.50 -4.26 -18.29
N ASP A 68 -1.64 -4.56 -18.92
CA ASP A 68 -2.31 -3.61 -19.78
C ASP A 68 -2.83 -2.41 -18.96
N GLU A 69 -2.95 -1.25 -19.61
CA GLU A 69 -3.50 -0.05 -18.99
C GLU A 69 -4.89 -0.33 -18.41
N GLY A 70 -5.12 0.12 -17.17
CA GLY A 70 -6.38 -0.10 -16.46
C GLY A 70 -6.55 -1.50 -15.87
N HIS A 71 -5.48 -2.32 -15.84
CA HIS A 71 -5.47 -3.56 -15.07
C HIS A 71 -5.81 -3.26 -13.61
N PHE A 72 -5.02 -2.46 -12.91
CA PHE A 72 -5.33 -2.09 -11.52
C PHE A 72 -6.43 -1.02 -11.45
N PRO A 73 -7.57 -1.27 -10.77
CA PRO A 73 -8.59 -0.25 -10.56
C PRO A 73 -8.02 0.90 -9.71
N GLN A 74 -8.17 2.14 -10.19
CA GLN A 74 -7.67 3.31 -9.47
C GLN A 74 -8.34 3.46 -8.09
N GLU A 75 -9.61 3.07 -7.96
CA GLU A 75 -10.34 3.10 -6.68
C GLU A 75 -9.68 2.22 -5.61
N ASP A 76 -9.13 1.06 -6.00
CA ASP A 76 -8.43 0.16 -5.08
C ASP A 76 -7.07 0.75 -4.67
N ILE A 77 -6.34 1.35 -5.61
CA ILE A 77 -5.09 2.05 -5.33
C ILE A 77 -5.33 3.21 -4.34
N ASP A 78 -6.34 4.05 -4.62
CA ASP A 78 -6.69 5.20 -3.78
C ASP A 78 -7.12 4.76 -2.38
N PHE A 79 -7.88 3.65 -2.28
CA PHE A 79 -8.25 3.05 -1.01
C PHE A 79 -7.01 2.63 -0.20
N TYR A 80 -6.05 1.94 -0.81
CA TYR A 80 -4.83 1.53 -0.10
C TYR A 80 -3.90 2.69 0.24
N ILE A 81 -3.82 3.73 -0.60
CA ILE A 81 -3.11 4.98 -0.25
C ILE A 81 -3.71 5.55 1.04
N LEU A 82 -5.04 5.62 1.13
CA LEU A 82 -5.72 6.15 2.30
C LEU A 82 -5.46 5.32 3.56
N GLU A 83 -5.63 4.00 3.49
CA GLU A 83 -5.43 3.08 4.62
C GLU A 83 -3.99 3.13 5.14
N ILE A 84 -3.01 3.07 4.24
CA ILE A 84 -1.59 3.11 4.60
C ILE A 84 -1.23 4.49 5.19
N HIS A 85 -1.74 5.58 4.60
CA HIS A 85 -1.53 6.92 5.11
C HIS A 85 -2.09 7.08 6.53
N TYR A 86 -3.30 6.60 6.79
CA TYR A 86 -3.90 6.63 8.12
C TYR A 86 -3.06 5.85 9.14
N ALA A 87 -2.69 4.62 8.82
CA ALA A 87 -1.88 3.79 9.69
C ALA A 87 -0.50 4.42 9.98
N TRP A 88 0.14 5.00 8.95
CA TRP A 88 1.42 5.68 9.10
C TRP A 88 1.34 6.98 9.89
N SER A 89 0.25 7.73 9.74
CA SER A 89 0.00 8.93 10.54
C SER A 89 -0.17 8.62 12.04
N ALA A 90 -0.64 7.41 12.36
CA ALA A 90 -0.79 6.92 13.73
C ALA A 90 0.50 6.29 14.29
N ASN A 91 1.33 5.70 13.42
CA ASN A 91 2.59 5.07 13.77
C ASN A 91 3.65 5.33 12.70
N PHE A 92 4.63 6.20 12.98
CA PHE A 92 5.67 6.57 12.04
C PHE A 92 6.51 5.36 11.54
N ASP A 93 6.64 4.31 12.35
CA ASP A 93 7.39 3.10 12.01
C ASP A 93 6.57 2.11 11.14
N PHE A 94 5.35 2.48 10.72
CA PHE A 94 4.47 1.63 9.93
C PHE A 94 4.91 1.48 8.47
N LEU A 95 5.34 2.57 7.82
CA LEU A 95 5.68 2.56 6.39
C LEU A 95 6.96 1.77 6.06
N PRO A 96 8.07 1.88 6.83
CA PRO A 96 9.32 1.19 6.50
C PRO A 96 9.22 -0.33 6.23
N PRO A 97 8.56 -1.15 7.08
CA PRO A 97 8.48 -2.60 6.84
C PRO A 97 7.66 -2.97 5.59
N ILE A 98 6.63 -2.18 5.24
CA ILE A 98 5.83 -2.42 4.03
C ILE A 98 6.67 -2.10 2.80
N LEU A 99 7.37 -0.96 2.82
CA LEU A 99 8.26 -0.57 1.73
C LEU A 99 9.41 -1.59 1.52
N GLU A 100 9.96 -2.14 2.61
CA GLU A 100 10.95 -3.21 2.55
C GLU A 100 10.37 -4.48 1.91
N ASN A 101 9.18 -4.92 2.34
CA ASN A 101 8.50 -6.08 1.75
C ASN A 101 8.24 -5.88 0.24
N CYS A 102 7.72 -4.72 -0.16
CA CYS A 102 7.51 -4.39 -1.55
C CYS A 102 8.80 -4.39 -2.37
N ARG A 103 9.93 -3.99 -1.78
CA ARG A 103 11.21 -3.98 -2.49
C ARG A 103 11.78 -5.39 -2.67
N GLU A 104 11.58 -6.26 -1.70
CA GLU A 104 12.27 -7.55 -1.61
C GLU A 104 11.46 -8.72 -2.17
N ASN A 105 10.13 -8.66 -2.07
CA ASN A 105 9.27 -9.80 -2.35
C ASN A 105 8.32 -9.58 -3.55
N ILE A 106 8.08 -8.34 -3.98
CA ILE A 106 7.10 -8.00 -5.02
C ILE A 106 7.76 -7.12 -6.09
N SER A 107 8.13 -7.70 -7.24
CA SER A 107 8.90 -7.03 -8.30
C SER A 107 8.28 -7.15 -9.66
#